data_AF-A0A222X9M9-F1
#
_entry.id   AF-A0A222X9M9-F1
#
_cell.length_a   1.000
_cell.length_b   1.000
_cell.length_c   1.000
_cell.angle_alpha   90.00
_cell.angle_beta   90.00
_cell.angle_gamma   90.00
#
_symmetry.space_group_name_H-M   'P 1'
#
loop_
_entity.id
_entity.type
_entity.pdbx_description
1 polymer ?
#
loop_
_entity_poly.entity_id
_entity_poly.type
_entity_poly.pdbx_seq_one_letter_code
_entity_poly.pdbx_strand_id
1 'polypeptide(L)' 'MSEQDAAHKLAEARRVATEELFKQGTPEYDQRAHQRAVEAERKAAEAAQAAKADGEH' A
#
# COMPACT_ATOMS: atom_id res chain seq x y z
N MET A 1 -5.39 -14.52 -7.34
CA MET A 1 -4.59 -13.97 -6.24
C MET A 1 -5.39 -14.23 -4.98
N SER A 2 -4.86 -14.93 -3.98
CA SER A 2 -5.65 -15.27 -2.79
C SER A 2 -5.86 -14.05 -1.90
N GLU A 3 -6.91 -14.08 -1.06
CA GLU A 3 -7.18 -13.03 -0.07
C GLU A 3 -5.95 -12.76 0.82
N GLN A 4 -5.26 -13.81 1.29
CA GLN A 4 -4.04 -13.68 2.07
C GLN A 4 -2.90 -13.00 1.29
N ASP A 5 -2.72 -13.32 0.00
CA ASP A 5 -1.70 -12.67 -0.84
C ASP A 5 -2.00 -11.17 -1.04
N ALA A 6 -3.29 -10.83 -1.20
CA ALA A 6 -3.73 -9.43 -1.31
C ALA A 6 -3.59 -8.67 0.02
N ALA A 7 -3.92 -9.30 1.15
CA ALA A 7 -3.70 -8.73 2.48
C ALA A 7 -2.21 -8.49 2.77
N HIS A 8 -1.35 -9.43 2.39
CA HIS A 8 0.09 -9.29 2.55
C HIS A 8 0.64 -8.13 1.71
N LYS A 9 0.25 -8.02 0.44
CA LYS A 9 0.68 -6.89 -0.41
C LYS A 9 0.17 -5.54 0.08
N LEU A 10 -1.03 -5.48 0.66
CA LEU A 10 -1.52 -4.28 1.31
C LEU A 10 -0.66 -3.91 2.52
N ALA A 11 -0.32 -4.88 3.39
CA ALA A 11 0.53 -4.61 4.55
C ALA A 11 1.91 -4.04 4.16
N GLU A 12 2.54 -4.63 3.14
CA GLU A 12 3.83 -4.16 2.62
C GLU A 12 3.72 -2.76 1.99
N ALA A 13 2.67 -2.50 1.21
CA ALA A 13 2.48 -1.18 0.60
C ALA A 13 2.24 -0.08 1.65
N ARG A 14 1.48 -0.39 2.71
CA ARG A 14 1.28 0.52 3.86
C ARG A 14 2.58 0.82 4.58
N ARG A 15 3.42 -0.20 4.75
CA ARG A 15 4.73 -0.05 5.38
C ARG A 15 5.59 0.94 4.58
N VAL A 16 5.70 0.75 3.28
CA VAL A 16 6.48 1.64 2.40
C VAL A 16 5.94 3.06 2.42
N ALA A 17 4.62 3.26 2.29
CA ALA A 17 4.01 4.59 2.36
C ALA A 17 4.30 5.29 3.70
N THR A 18 4.27 4.53 4.79
CA THR A 18 4.60 5.03 6.13
C THR A 18 6.09 5.39 6.25
N GLU A 19 7.00 4.56 5.74
CA GLU A 19 8.44 4.84 5.73
C GLU A 19 8.78 6.11 4.94
N GLU A 20 8.14 6.33 3.78
CA GLU A 20 8.31 7.56 3.00
C GLU A 20 7.71 8.79 3.70
N LEU A 21 6.58 8.62 4.38
CA LEU A 21 5.97 9.69 5.18
C LEU A 21 6.85 10.09 6.36
N PHE A 22 7.50 9.12 7.03
CA PHE A 22 8.42 9.41 8.15
C PHE A 22 9.64 10.22 7.75
N LYS A 23 10.02 10.19 6.46
CA LYS A 23 11.09 11.05 5.93
C LYS A 23 10.66 12.50 5.78
N GLN A 24 9.37 12.82 5.85
CA GLN A 24 8.88 14.18 5.66
C GLN A 24 9.58 15.17 6.63
N GLY A 25 10.09 16.26 6.06
CA GLY A 25 10.86 17.25 6.82
C GLY A 25 12.35 16.91 6.96
N THR A 26 12.81 15.75 6.47
CA THR A 26 14.23 15.44 6.33
C THR A 26 14.73 15.71 4.89
N PRO A 27 16.04 15.86 4.68
CA PRO A 27 16.62 15.97 3.34
C PRO A 27 16.39 14.73 2.46
N GLU A 28 16.04 13.58 3.07
CA GLU A 28 15.79 12.32 2.39
C GLU A 28 14.34 12.21 1.87
N TYR A 29 13.48 13.18 2.19
CA TYR A 29 12.11 13.20 1.71
C TYR A 29 12.04 13.43 0.19
N ASP A 30 11.50 12.45 -0.52
CA ASP A 30 11.12 12.60 -1.91
C ASP A 30 9.58 12.58 -2.02
N GLN A 31 9.00 13.74 -2.35
CA GLN A 31 7.55 13.89 -2.51
C GLN A 31 6.99 12.94 -3.59
N ARG A 32 7.73 12.69 -4.68
CA ARG A 32 7.29 11.77 -5.75
C ARG A 32 7.40 10.32 -5.30
N ALA A 33 8.39 9.98 -4.48
CA ALA A 33 8.49 8.65 -3.89
C ALA A 33 7.32 8.38 -2.94
N HIS A 34 7.02 9.32 -2.04
CA HIS A 34 5.86 9.25 -1.15
C HIS A 34 4.54 9.15 -1.93
N GLN A 35 4.32 9.98 -2.96
CA GLN A 35 3.10 9.90 -3.79
C GLN A 35 2.95 8.52 -4.46
N ARG A 36 4.03 7.98 -5.04
CA ARG A 36 4.01 6.64 -5.65
C ARG A 36 3.70 5.54 -4.61
N ALA A 37 4.23 5.66 -3.39
CA ALA A 37 3.97 4.72 -2.31
C ALA A 37 2.50 4.75 -1.88
N VAL A 38 1.90 5.95 -1.77
CA VAL A 38 0.46 6.12 -1.46
C VAL A 38 -0.42 5.56 -2.58
N GLU A 39 -0.07 5.78 -3.84
CA GLU A 39 -0.80 5.19 -4.97
C GLU A 39 -0.72 3.65 -4.98
N ALA A 40 0.46 3.10 -4.65
CA ALA A 40 0.63 1.66 -4.50
C ALA A 40 -0.18 1.09 -3.34
N GLU A 41 -0.22 1.77 -2.20
CA GLU A 41 -1.07 1.42 -1.05
C GLU A 41 -2.55 1.40 -1.46
N ARG A 42 -3.03 2.45 -2.14
CA ARG A 42 -4.41 2.55 -2.60
C ARG A 42 -4.77 1.36 -3.51
N LYS A 43 -3.93 1.09 -4.50
CA LYS A 43 -4.16 -0.02 -5.44
C LYS A 43 -4.15 -1.39 -4.73
N ALA A 44 -3.27 -1.58 -3.74
CA ALA A 44 -3.25 -2.79 -2.94
C ALA A 44 -4.49 -2.92 -2.05
N ALA A 45 -5.02 -1.81 -1.54
CA ALA A 45 -6.24 -1.79 -0.73
C ALA A 45 -7.48 -2.13 -1.58
N GLU A 46 -7.53 -1.63 -2.82
CA GLU A 46 -8.59 -1.98 -3.78
C GLU A 46 -8.52 -3.47 -4.15
N ALA A 47 -7.31 -4.00 -4.40
CA ALA A 47 -7.13 -5.42 -4.70
C ALA A 47 -7.49 -6.33 -3.50
N ALA A 48 -7.15 -5.93 -2.28
CA ALA A 48 -7.50 -6.66 -1.07
C ALA A 48 -9.02 -6.66 -0.82
N GLN A 49 -9.70 -5.55 -1.08
CA GLN A 49 -11.17 -5.48 -1.01
C GLN A 49 -11.82 -6.36 -2.08
N ALA A 50 -11.33 -6.32 -3.32
CA ALA A 50 -11.84 -7.18 -4.39
C ALA A 50 -11.65 -8.67 -4.06
N ALA A 51 -10.48 -9.05 -3.52
CA ALA A 51 -10.20 -10.44 -3.16
C ALA A 51 -11.07 -10.94 -1.99
N LYS A 52 -11.40 -10.07 -1.04
CA LYS A 52 -12.36 -10.39 0.04
C LYS A 52 -13.77 -10.59 -0.50
N ALA A 53 -14.23 -9.68 -1.35
CA ALA A 53 -15.56 -9.76 -1.95
C ALA A 53 -15.76 -11.01 -2.82
N ASP A 54 -14.70 -11.46 -3.51
CA ASP A 54 -14.71 -12.68 -4.33
C ASP A 54 -14.70 -13.98 -3.48
N GLY A 55 -14.10 -13.95 -2.29
CA GLY A 55 -14.05 -15.08 -1.36
C GLY A 55 -15.31 -15.27 -0.50
N GLU A 56 -16.18 -14.26 -0.42
CA GLU A 56 -17.48 -14.32 0.27
C GLU A 56 -18.62 -14.89 -0.60
N HIS A 57 -18.34 -15.30 -1.85
CA HIS A 57 -19.33 -15.80 -2.81
C HIS A 57 -19.32 -17.33 -2.96
#